data_AF-A0A3C0DK06-F1
#
_entry.id   AF-A0A3C0DK06-F1
#
_cell.length_a   1.000
_cell.length_b   1.000
_cell.length_c   1.000
_cell.angle_alpha   90.00
_cell.angle_beta   90.00
_cell.angle_gamma   90.00
#
_symmetry.space_group_name_H-M   'P 1'
#
loop_
_entity.id
_entity.type
_entity.pdbx_description
1 polymer ?
#
loop_
_entity_poly.entity_id
_entity_poly.type
_entity_poly.pdbx_seq_one_letter_code
_entity_poly.pdbx_strand_id
1 'polypeptide(L)'
;NEYDRNGNLIKTSAPVLAQDGIGQGTFERSMTYDAASRLIRENATNLTSTYAGYNYTSNYYYGGGRTVAETHTTRGTSETTTYAYDAGARMKTINGGGQTFTFQYDPNGSRKKV
;
A
#
# COMPACT_ATOMS: atom_id res chain seq x y z
N ASN A 1 -12.98 -2.55 -15.06
CA ASN A 1 -12.10 -3.38 -14.22
C ASN A 1 -11.65 -4.57 -15.02
N GLU A 2 -10.36 -4.90 -14.95
CA GLU A 2 -9.77 -6.09 -15.58
C GLU A 2 -9.23 -7.02 -14.49
N TYR A 3 -9.31 -8.32 -14.72
CA TYR A 3 -8.94 -9.34 -13.76
C TYR A 3 -8.00 -10.38 -14.37
N ASP A 4 -7.10 -10.96 -13.57
CA ASP A 4 -6.31 -12.12 -13.98
C ASP A 4 -7.15 -13.43 -13.94
N ARG A 5 -6.54 -14.55 -14.33
CA ARG A 5 -7.19 -15.87 -14.34
C ARG A 5 -7.59 -16.39 -12.94
N ASN A 6 -6.99 -15.84 -11.88
CA ASN A 6 -7.29 -16.17 -10.50
C ASN A 6 -8.39 -15.26 -9.92
N GLY A 7 -8.89 -14.31 -10.71
CA GLY A 7 -9.92 -13.35 -10.30
C GLY A 7 -9.36 -12.14 -9.56
N ASN A 8 -8.05 -11.91 -9.56
CA ASN A 8 -7.45 -10.72 -8.94
C ASN A 8 -7.60 -9.51 -9.85
N LEU A 9 -7.93 -8.35 -9.28
CA LEU A 9 -8.07 -7.09 -10.02
C LEU A 9 -6.71 -6.60 -10.52
N ILE A 10 -6.43 -6.65 -11.82
CA ILE A 10 -5.16 -6.19 -12.39
C ILE A 10 -5.20 -4.75 -12.88
N LYS A 11 -6.40 -4.22 -13.16
CA LYS A 11 -6.56 -2.86 -13.68
C LYS A 11 -7.92 -2.27 -13.36
N THR A 12 -7.95 -0.99 -12.99
CA THR A 12 -9.17 -0.20 -12.85
C THR A 12 -8.94 1.25 -13.27
N SER A 13 -9.98 1.88 -13.78
CA SER A 13 -10.00 3.30 -14.13
C SER A 13 -11.21 3.95 -13.48
N ALA A 14 -11.04 5.12 -12.87
CA ALA A 14 -12.13 5.90 -12.31
C ALA A 14 -12.05 7.35 -12.79
N PRO A 15 -13.19 8.02 -13.04
CA PRO A 15 -13.17 9.46 -13.24
C PRO A 15 -12.72 10.13 -11.95
N VAL A 16 -11.78 11.07 -12.05
CA VAL A 16 -11.48 12.00 -10.96
C VAL A 16 -12.47 13.14 -11.09
N LEU A 17 -13.26 13.36 -10.03
CA LEU A 17 -14.12 14.53 -9.88
C LEU A 17 -13.51 15.37 -8.76
N ALA A 18 -12.43 16.09 -9.04
CA ALA A 18 -11.89 17.05 -8.09
C ALA A 18 -12.77 18.31 -8.10
N GLN A 19 -13.08 18.85 -6.91
CA GLN A 19 -13.63 20.19 -6.76
C GLN A 19 -12.65 21.20 -7.39
N ASP A 20 -13.16 22.17 -8.16
CA ASP A 20 -12.43 23.27 -8.81
C ASP A 20 -11.64 22.97 -10.09
N GLY A 21 -12.04 21.97 -10.90
CA GLY A 21 -11.64 21.91 -12.32
C GLY A 21 -10.17 21.56 -12.60
N ILE A 22 -9.36 21.28 -11.58
CA ILE A 22 -7.95 20.84 -11.69
C ILE A 22 -7.81 19.31 -11.84
N GLY A 23 -8.93 18.59 -11.94
CA GLY A 23 -8.92 17.12 -11.89
C GLY A 23 -9.94 16.43 -12.77
N GLN A 24 -10.46 17.06 -13.83
CA GLN A 24 -11.21 16.31 -14.84
C GLN A 24 -10.25 15.32 -15.50
N GLY A 25 -10.44 14.02 -15.31
CA GLY A 25 -9.53 13.04 -15.88
C GLY A 25 -9.82 11.60 -15.50
N THR A 26 -9.04 10.70 -16.10
CA THR A 26 -9.10 9.26 -15.78
C THR A 26 -7.93 8.90 -14.88
N PHE A 27 -8.22 8.43 -13.66
CA PHE A 27 -7.23 7.84 -12.79
C PHE A 27 -7.18 6.35 -13.02
N GLU A 28 -6.03 5.85 -13.42
CA GLU A 28 -5.79 4.44 -13.67
C GLU A 28 -4.96 3.85 -12.53
N ARG A 29 -5.36 2.66 -12.06
CA ARG A 29 -4.56 1.83 -11.17
C ARG A 29 -4.29 0.49 -11.82
N SER A 30 -3.06 0.02 -11.72
CA SER A 30 -2.62 -1.31 -12.15
C SER A 30 -2.03 -2.06 -10.96
N MET A 31 -2.27 -3.36 -10.91
CA MET A 31 -1.88 -4.22 -9.79
C MET A 31 -1.13 -5.44 -10.30
N THR A 32 -0.07 -5.83 -9.59
CA THR A 32 0.67 -7.07 -9.82
C THR A 32 0.59 -7.94 -8.57
N TYR A 33 0.35 -9.24 -8.76
CA TYR A 33 0.21 -10.21 -7.68
C TYR A 33 1.31 -11.27 -7.76
N ASP A 34 1.65 -11.86 -6.61
CA ASP A 34 2.48 -13.06 -6.56
C ASP A 34 1.66 -14.34 -6.80
N ALA A 35 2.33 -15.50 -6.78
CA ALA A 35 1.69 -16.80 -6.99
C ALA A 35 0.65 -17.17 -5.92
N ALA A 36 0.68 -16.53 -4.74
CA ALA A 36 -0.29 -16.70 -3.67
C ALA A 36 -1.45 -15.67 -3.76
N SER A 37 -1.57 -14.96 -4.90
CA SER A 37 -2.57 -13.90 -5.12
C SER A 37 -2.47 -12.74 -4.12
N ARG A 38 -1.25 -12.43 -3.65
CA ARG A 38 -0.99 -11.26 -2.80
C ARG A 38 -0.47 -10.11 -3.66
N LEU A 39 -0.97 -8.91 -3.43
CA LEU A 39 -0.58 -7.70 -4.16
C LEU A 39 0.88 -7.36 -3.86
N ILE A 40 1.76 -7.41 -4.85
CA ILE A 40 3.19 -7.07 -4.70
C ILE A 40 3.54 -5.69 -5.27
N ARG A 41 2.71 -5.15 -6.17
CA ARG A 41 2.90 -3.82 -6.73
C ARG A 41 1.58 -3.18 -7.13
N GLU A 42 1.42 -1.90 -6.83
CA GLU A 42 0.38 -1.04 -7.37
C GLU A 42 1.05 0.16 -8.07
N ASN A 43 0.63 0.48 -9.29
CA ASN A 43 0.95 1.78 -9.91
C ASN A 43 -0.34 2.55 -10.11
N ALA A 44 -0.33 3.82 -9.73
CA ALA A 44 -1.43 4.72 -10.01
C ALA A 44 -0.96 5.88 -10.89
N THR A 45 -1.77 6.22 -11.87
CA THR A 45 -1.47 7.29 -12.83
C THR A 45 -2.71 8.11 -13.11
N ASN A 46 -2.61 9.42 -12.93
CA ASN A 46 -3.58 10.36 -13.45
C ASN A 46 -3.24 10.59 -14.93
N LEU A 47 -4.10 10.11 -15.84
CA LEU A 47 -3.86 10.18 -17.28
C LEU A 47 -4.10 11.59 -17.85
N THR A 48 -4.66 12.51 -17.06
CA THR A 48 -5.08 13.82 -17.56
C THR A 48 -4.33 14.96 -16.90
N SER A 49 -3.89 14.81 -15.65
CA SER A 49 -3.04 15.77 -14.96
C SER A 49 -1.57 15.37 -15.06
N THR A 50 -0.72 16.29 -15.53
CA THR A 50 0.74 16.15 -15.42
C THR A 50 1.25 16.43 -14.01
N TYR A 51 0.37 16.77 -13.06
CA TYR A 51 0.75 16.93 -11.67
C TYR A 51 1.17 15.59 -11.07
N ALA A 52 2.48 15.38 -11.01
CA ALA A 52 3.10 14.13 -10.56
C ALA A 52 2.72 13.71 -9.13
N GLY A 53 2.11 14.58 -8.32
CA GLY A 53 1.66 14.23 -6.97
C GLY A 53 0.51 13.21 -6.92
N TYR A 54 -0.21 13.01 -8.03
CA TYR A 54 -1.23 11.96 -8.12
C TYR A 54 -0.67 10.61 -8.58
N ASN A 55 0.55 10.60 -9.13
CA ASN A 55 1.18 9.38 -9.63
C ASN A 55 2.02 8.76 -8.53
N TYR A 56 1.80 7.48 -8.27
CA TYR A 56 2.59 6.75 -7.29
C TYR A 56 2.86 5.31 -7.72
N THR A 57 3.87 4.71 -7.09
CA THR A 57 4.11 3.28 -7.13
C THR A 57 4.26 2.76 -5.71
N SER A 58 3.45 1.78 -5.32
CA SER A 58 3.58 1.07 -4.06
C SER A 58 4.12 -0.33 -4.33
N ASN A 59 5.15 -0.76 -3.60
CA ASN A 59 5.65 -2.13 -3.60
C ASN A 59 5.43 -2.76 -2.22
N TYR A 60 5.00 -4.02 -2.18
CA TYR A 60 4.70 -4.75 -0.96
C TYR A 60 5.57 -5.99 -0.85
N TYR A 61 6.16 -6.18 0.33
CA TYR A 61 7.08 -7.28 0.62
C TYR A 61 6.48 -8.17 1.71
N TYR A 62 6.51 -9.48 1.48
CA TYR A 62 5.90 -10.46 2.37
C TYR A 62 6.93 -11.40 2.99
N GLY A 63 6.77 -11.70 4.27
CA GLY A 63 7.52 -12.71 5.01
C GLY A 63 6.59 -13.48 5.96
N GLY A 64 6.70 -14.81 6.02
CA GLY A 64 5.82 -15.63 6.87
C GLY A 64 4.32 -15.43 6.60
N GLY A 65 3.95 -15.13 5.35
CA GLY A 65 2.57 -14.89 4.93
C GLY A 65 2.02 -13.48 5.21
N ARG A 66 2.80 -12.57 5.80
CA ARG A 66 2.38 -11.21 6.17
C ARG A 66 3.23 -10.14 5.51
N THR A 67 2.69 -8.93 5.34
CA THR A 67 3.47 -7.78 4.87
C THR A 67 4.50 -7.41 5.92
N VAL A 68 5.79 -7.42 5.54
CA VAL A 68 6.93 -7.05 6.39
C VAL A 68 7.52 -5.70 6.01
N ALA A 69 7.27 -5.25 4.78
CA ALA A 69 7.59 -3.90 4.35
C ALA A 69 6.66 -3.46 3.22
N GLU A 70 6.49 -2.15 3.09
CA GLU A 70 5.96 -1.50 1.91
C GLU A 70 6.83 -0.29 1.56
N THR A 71 6.99 -0.03 0.27
CA THR A 71 7.68 1.17 -0.24
C THR A 71 6.72 1.94 -1.12
N HIS A 72 6.46 3.18 -0.77
CA HIS A 72 5.61 4.09 -1.51
C HIS A 72 6.47 5.18 -2.18
N THR A 73 6.43 5.22 -3.51
CA THR A 73 7.18 6.18 -4.32
C THR A 73 6.24 7.17 -4.96
N THR A 74 6.38 8.45 -4.62
CA THR A 74 5.60 9.55 -5.18
C THR A 74 6.55 10.66 -5.60
N ARG A 75 6.39 11.17 -6.84
CA ARG A 75 7.26 12.21 -7.43
C ARG A 75 8.76 11.85 -7.38
N GLY A 76 9.10 10.56 -7.47
CA GLY A 76 10.47 10.05 -7.42
C GLY A 76 11.05 9.88 -6.02
N THR A 77 10.39 10.37 -4.98
CA THR A 77 10.78 10.15 -3.58
C THR A 77 10.13 8.87 -3.08
N SER A 78 10.93 7.98 -2.47
CA SER A 78 10.45 6.72 -1.90
C SER A 78 10.49 6.75 -0.38
N GLU A 79 9.40 6.35 0.24
CA GLU A 79 9.28 6.16 1.68
C GLU A 79 9.00 4.68 1.95
N THR A 80 9.71 4.10 2.92
CA THR A 80 9.55 2.70 3.29
C THR A 80 9.00 2.60 4.71
N THR A 81 7.96 1.79 4.87
CA THR A 81 7.43 1.38 6.17
C THR A 81 7.73 -0.10 6.36
N THR A 82 8.25 -0.48 7.53
CA THR A 82 8.53 -1.87 7.90
C THR A 82 7.68 -2.31 9.08
N TYR A 83 7.30 -3.58 9.09
CA TYR A 83 6.43 -4.20 10.07
C TYR A 83 7.11 -5.42 10.68
N ALA A 84 7.15 -5.46 12.01
CA ALA A 84 7.57 -6.64 12.76
C ALA A 84 6.40 -7.20 13.55
N TYR A 85 6.35 -8.52 13.67
CA TYR A 85 5.31 -9.23 14.40
C TYR A 85 5.91 -10.01 15.57
N ASP A 86 5.12 -10.24 16.62
CA ASP A 86 5.49 -11.14 17.70
C ASP A 86 5.22 -12.62 17.34
N ALA A 87 5.59 -13.53 18.24
CA ALA A 87 5.38 -14.98 18.04
C ALA A 87 3.89 -15.37 17.95
N GLY A 88 2.98 -14.53 18.48
CA GLY A 88 1.53 -14.69 18.36
C GLY A 88 0.96 -14.05 17.09
N ALA A 89 1.83 -13.63 16.16
CA ALA A 89 1.47 -13.02 14.88
C ALA A 89 0.74 -11.66 14.99
N ARG A 90 0.94 -10.94 16.10
CA ARG A 90 0.41 -9.60 16.34
C ARG A 90 1.47 -8.54 15.99
N MET A 91 1.03 -7.35 15.63
CA MET A 91 1.92 -6.24 15.27
C MET A 91 2.78 -5.83 16.46
N LYS A 92 4.10 -5.96 16.37
CA LYS A 92 5.05 -5.59 17.42
C LYS A 92 5.66 -4.22 17.18
N THR A 93 6.04 -3.92 15.94
CA THR A 93 6.73 -2.67 15.59
C THR A 93 6.35 -2.20 14.20
N ILE A 94 6.16 -0.88 14.05
CA ILE A 94 6.08 -0.18 12.76
C ILE A 94 7.22 0.83 12.72
N ASN A 95 8.08 0.78 11.69
CA ASN A 95 9.08 1.82 11.45
C ASN A 95 8.81 2.47 10.09
N GLY A 96 8.62 3.79 10.06
CA GLY A 96 8.33 4.53 8.83
C GLY A 96 8.30 6.03 9.09
N GLY A 97 8.60 6.85 8.07
CA GLY A 97 8.60 8.31 8.21
C GLY A 97 9.55 8.84 9.30
N GLY A 98 10.63 8.11 9.59
CA GLY A 98 11.58 8.45 10.67
C GLY A 98 11.02 8.25 12.09
N GLN A 99 9.90 7.55 12.24
CA GLN A 99 9.28 7.24 13.53
C GLN A 99 9.24 5.72 13.75
N THR A 100 9.27 5.32 15.02
CA THR A 100 9.10 3.93 15.44
C THR A 100 7.95 3.83 16.44
N PHE A 101 6.95 3.04 16.09
CA PHE A 101 5.83 2.71 16.97
C PHE A 101 5.99 1.27 17.44
N THR A 102 5.98 1.06 18.75
CA THR A 102 6.07 -0.27 19.36
C THR A 102 4.79 -0.58 20.12
N PHE A 103 4.32 -1.82 19.99
CA PHE A 103 3.13 -2.31 20.69
C PHE A 103 3.50 -3.41 21.65
N GLN A 104 2.86 -3.38 22.82
CA GLN A 104 2.90 -4.44 23.81
C GLN A 104 1.49 -4.97 24.02
N TYR A 105 1.39 -6.21 24.45
CA TYR A 105 0.12 -6.87 24.66
C TYR A 105 0.11 -7.61 25.99
N ASP A 106 -1.04 -7.58 26.64
CA ASP A 106 -1.30 -8.36 27.83
C ASP A 106 -1.49 -9.86 27.45
N PRO A 107 -1.39 -10.78 28.43
CA PRO A 107 -1.55 -12.22 28.17
C PRO A 107 -2.91 -12.60 27.57
N ASN A 108 -3.96 -11.84 27.88
CA ASN A 108 -5.31 -12.01 27.32
C ASN A 108 -5.43 -11.49 25.86
N GLY A 109 -4.36 -10.92 25.30
CA GLY A 109 -4.33 -10.40 23.93
C GLY A 109 -4.66 -8.92 23.77
N SER A 110 -5.09 -8.21 24.82
CA SER A 110 -5.37 -6.77 24.71
C SER A 110 -4.08 -5.97 24.49
N ARG A 111 -4.17 -4.89 23.70
CA ARG A 111 -3.04 -3.98 23.53
C ARG A 111 -2.81 -3.22 24.83
N LYS A 112 -1.62 -3.40 25.40
CA LYS A 112 -1.19 -2.65 26.59
C LYS A 112 -1.03 -1.19 26.17
N LYS A 113 -1.72 -0.30 26.85
CA LYS A 113 -1.54 1.14 26.66
C LYS A 113 -0.17 1.51 27.25
N VAL A 114 0.75 1.90 26.39
CA VAL A 114 2.04 2.53 26.76
C VAL A 114 1.89 4.04 26.71
#